data_AF-A0A948R352-F1
#
_entry.id   AF-A0A948R352-F1
#
_cell.length_a   1.000
_cell.length_b   1.000
_cell.length_c   1.000
_cell.angle_alpha   90.00
_cell.angle_beta   90.00
_cell.angle_gamma   90.00
#
_symmetry.space_group_name_H-M   'P 1'
#
loop_
_entity.id
_entity.type
_entity.pdbx_description
1 polymer ?
#
loop_
_entity_poly.entity_id
_entity_poly.type
_entity_poly.pdbx_seq_one_letter_code
_entity_poly.pdbx_strand_id
1 'polypeptide(L)'
;MQVLTTIAVLATLLSAFALYAVNYETRGLAEDVRKREQIIDRAHRDIAILKAERAHLARPERIGEHARRLGLMPATADQFTAYPNPDPLQSPSGR
;
A
#
# COMPACT_ATOMS: atom_id res chain seq x y z
N MET A 1 -42.21 45.29 -5.17
CA MET A 1 -42.24 44.11 -6.09
C MET A 1 -40.85 43.76 -6.65
N GLN A 2 -40.04 44.71 -7.13
CA GLN A 2 -38.75 44.41 -7.78
C GLN A 2 -37.64 43.87 -6.85
N VAL A 3 -37.64 44.23 -5.57
CA VAL A 3 -36.63 43.81 -4.59
C VAL A 3 -36.71 42.30 -4.28
N LEU A 4 -37.93 41.76 -4.23
CA LEU A 4 -38.15 40.32 -4.00
C LEU A 4 -37.64 39.49 -5.18
N THR A 5 -37.89 39.97 -6.41
CA THR A 5 -37.39 39.30 -7.62
C THR A 5 -35.88 39.34 -7.73
N THR A 6 -35.22 40.45 -7.39
CA THR A 6 -33.74 40.50 -7.41
C THR A 6 -33.12 39.59 -6.36
N ILE A 7 -33.70 39.49 -5.16
CA ILE A 7 -33.24 38.54 -4.14
C ILE A 7 -33.43 37.10 -4.61
N ALA A 8 -34.58 36.77 -5.21
CA ALA A 8 -34.84 35.43 -5.73
C ALA A 8 -33.85 35.04 -6.84
N VAL A 9 -33.54 35.96 -7.76
CA VAL A 9 -32.55 35.75 -8.81
C VAL A 9 -31.16 35.53 -8.21
N LEU A 10 -30.74 36.36 -7.25
CA LEU A 10 -29.46 36.21 -6.54
C LEU A 10 -29.35 34.87 -5.81
N ALA A 11 -30.40 34.48 -5.08
CA ALA A 11 -30.45 33.20 -4.36
C ALA A 11 -30.34 32.02 -5.33
N THR A 12 -30.99 32.11 -6.49
CA THR A 12 -30.94 31.06 -7.52
C THR A 12 -29.54 30.95 -8.13
N LEU A 13 -28.88 32.07 -8.43
CA LEU A 13 -27.51 32.09 -8.96
C LEU A 13 -26.50 31.54 -7.94
N LEU A 14 -26.62 31.93 -6.67
CA LEU A 14 -25.79 31.38 -5.59
C LEU A 14 -25.99 29.88 -5.41
N SER A 15 -27.25 29.41 -5.48
CA SER A 15 -27.56 27.97 -5.41
C SER A 15 -26.98 27.20 -6.60
N ALA A 16 -27.10 27.73 -7.81
CA ALA A 16 -26.50 27.14 -9.00
C ALA A 16 -24.98 27.08 -8.90
N PHE A 17 -24.34 28.14 -8.39
CA PHE A 17 -22.90 28.18 -8.19
C PHE A 17 -22.44 27.20 -7.10
N ALA A 18 -23.15 27.13 -5.97
CA ALA A 18 -22.85 26.18 -4.90
C ALA A 18 -22.96 24.73 -5.40
N LEU A 19 -24.01 24.41 -6.17
CA LEU A 19 -24.19 23.08 -6.76
C LEU A 19 -23.09 22.76 -7.77
N TYR A 20 -22.64 23.74 -8.53
CA TYR A 20 -21.52 23.58 -9.46
C TYR A 20 -20.20 23.33 -8.71
N ALA A 21 -19.91 24.12 -7.67
CA ALA A 21 -18.71 23.98 -6.84
C ALA A 21 -18.66 22.60 -6.16
N VAL A 22 -19.75 22.17 -5.54
CA VAL A 22 -19.88 20.83 -4.92
C VAL A 22 -19.67 19.73 -5.96
N ASN A 23 -20.26 19.86 -7.15
CA ASN A 23 -20.03 18.88 -8.22
C ASN A 23 -18.58 18.85 -8.73
N TYR A 24 -17.90 20.00 -8.73
CA TYR A 24 -16.51 20.09 -9.20
C TYR A 24 -15.53 19.48 -8.20
N GLU A 25 -15.71 19.78 -6.91
CA GLU A 25 -14.88 19.28 -5.81
C GLU A 25 -14.97 17.75 -5.69
N THR A 26 -16.14 17.20 -5.99
CA THR A 26 -16.38 15.74 -6.03
C THR A 26 -15.65 15.05 -7.19
N ARG A 27 -15.49 15.72 -8.34
CA ARG A 27 -14.83 15.15 -9.53
C ARG A 27 -13.32 15.10 -9.38
N GLY A 28 -12.70 16.11 -8.77
CA GLY A 28 -11.26 16.14 -8.50
C GLY A 28 -10.84 15.03 -7.52
N LEU A 29 -11.59 14.86 -6.43
CA LEU A 29 -11.28 13.85 -5.42
C LEU A 29 -11.43 12.41 -5.95
N ALA A 30 -12.44 12.16 -6.78
CA ALA A 30 -12.66 10.85 -7.39
C ALA A 30 -11.54 10.47 -8.38
N GLU A 31 -10.92 11.44 -9.06
CA GLU A 31 -9.79 11.16 -9.95
C GLU A 31 -8.52 10.84 -9.18
N ASP A 32 -8.25 11.56 -8.09
CA ASP A 32 -7.09 11.31 -7.24
C ASP A 32 -7.15 9.97 -6.51
N VAL A 33 -8.33 9.58 -6.01
CA VAL A 33 -8.53 8.25 -5.40
C VAL A 33 -8.25 7.16 -6.43
N ARG A 34 -8.80 7.27 -7.64
CA ARG A 34 -8.56 6.29 -8.72
C ARG A 34 -7.08 6.17 -9.10
N LYS A 35 -6.36 7.29 -9.18
CA LYS A 35 -4.91 7.27 -9.46
C LYS A 35 -4.15 6.54 -8.36
N ARG A 36 -4.51 6.76 -7.09
CA ARG A 36 -3.86 6.08 -5.95
C ARG A 36 -4.18 4.58 -5.92
N GLU A 37 -5.42 4.19 -6.16
CA GLU A 37 -5.83 2.78 -6.26
C GLU A 37 -5.05 2.05 -7.37
N GLN A 38 -4.89 2.67 -8.54
CA GLN A 38 -4.10 2.10 -9.63
C GLN A 38 -2.63 1.86 -9.26
N ILE A 39 -2.03 2.76 -8.48
CA ILE A 39 -0.64 2.61 -8.01
C ILE A 39 -0.56 1.44 -7.01
N ILE A 40 -1.51 1.35 -6.08
CA ILE A 40 -1.58 0.26 -5.09
C ILE A 40 -1.73 -1.09 -5.78
N ASP A 41 -2.60 -1.18 -6.79
CA ASP A 41 -2.80 -2.41 -7.55
C ASP A 41 -1.55 -2.83 -8.32
N ARG A 42 -0.81 -1.88 -8.88
CA ARG A 42 0.46 -2.17 -9.55
C ARG A 42 1.49 -2.70 -8.54
N ALA A 43 1.65 -2.04 -7.39
CA ALA A 43 2.58 -2.49 -6.36
C ALA A 43 2.26 -3.92 -5.85
N HIS A 44 0.98 -4.24 -5.65
CA HIS A 44 0.56 -5.59 -5.25
C HIS A 44 0.93 -6.65 -6.30
N ARG A 45 0.76 -6.35 -7.59
CA ARG A 45 1.17 -7.25 -8.67
C ARG A 45 2.67 -7.48 -8.69
N ASP A 46 3.46 -6.41 -8.54
CA ASP A 46 4.92 -6.50 -8.54
C ASP A 46 5.42 -7.34 -7.34
N ILE A 47 4.83 -7.16 -6.16
CA ILE A 47 5.13 -7.98 -4.98
C ILE A 47 4.78 -9.45 -5.23
N ALA A 48 3.64 -9.74 -5.87
CA ALA A 48 3.25 -11.11 -6.17
C ALA A 48 4.25 -11.79 -7.11
N ILE A 49 4.72 -11.07 -8.13
CA ILE A 49 5.76 -11.56 -9.06
C ILE A 49 7.06 -11.83 -8.30
N LEU A 50 7.54 -10.85 -7.51
CA LEU A 50 8.79 -11.00 -6.73
C LEU A 50 8.70 -12.15 -5.72
N LYS A 51 7.54 -12.37 -5.09
CA LYS A 51 7.32 -13.52 -4.20
C LYS A 51 7.39 -14.84 -4.97
N ALA A 52 6.81 -14.90 -6.16
CA ALA A 52 6.88 -16.09 -7.02
C ALA A 52 8.33 -16.37 -7.46
N GLU A 53 9.07 -15.35 -7.88
CA GLU A 53 10.49 -15.46 -8.23
C GLU A 53 11.32 -15.92 -7.04
N ARG A 54 11.10 -15.34 -5.86
CA ARG A 54 11.77 -15.77 -4.63
C ARG A 54 11.46 -17.23 -4.31
N ALA A 55 10.20 -17.65 -4.39
CA ALA A 55 9.81 -19.04 -4.15
C ALA A 55 10.46 -19.99 -5.16
N HIS A 56 10.65 -19.55 -6.40
CA HIS A 56 11.36 -20.31 -7.42
C HIS A 56 12.88 -20.42 -7.13
N LEU A 57 13.51 -19.33 -6.69
CA LEU A 57 14.95 -19.30 -6.38
C LEU A 57 15.30 -19.99 -5.05
N ALA A 58 14.43 -19.92 -4.05
CA ALA A 58 14.65 -20.47 -2.72
C ALA A 58 14.49 -22.00 -2.64
N ARG A 59 14.32 -22.69 -3.78
CA ARG A 59 14.14 -24.15 -3.82
C ARG A 59 15.33 -24.86 -3.17
N PRO A 60 15.11 -25.60 -2.07
CA PRO A 60 16.18 -26.18 -1.26
C PRO A 60 17.03 -27.20 -2.04
N GLU A 61 16.46 -27.82 -3.07
CA GLU A 61 17.17 -28.78 -3.93
C GLU A 61 18.38 -28.13 -4.62
N ARG A 62 18.27 -26.86 -5.05
CA ARG A 62 19.35 -26.12 -5.75
C ARG A 62 20.42 -25.62 -4.79
N ILE A 63 20.00 -25.15 -3.62
CA ILE A 63 20.89 -24.62 -2.58
C ILE A 63 21.74 -25.77 -2.02
N GLY A 64 21.11 -26.93 -1.75
CA GLY A 64 21.81 -28.10 -1.21
C GLY A 64 22.88 -28.65 -2.15
N GLU A 65 22.65 -28.62 -3.47
CA GLU A 65 23.64 -29.08 -4.45
C GLU A 65 24.89 -28.17 -4.50
N HIS A 66 24.69 -26.85 -4.47
CA HIS A 66 25.80 -25.88 -4.44
C HIS A 66 26.54 -25.92 -3.10
N ALA A 67 25.83 -26.05 -1.98
CA ALA A 67 26.41 -26.15 -0.65
C ALA A 67 27.29 -27.42 -0.51
N ARG A 68 26.82 -28.56 -1.03
CA ARG A 68 27.61 -29.80 -1.06
C ARG A 68 28.90 -29.66 -1.87
N ARG A 69 28.86 -28.96 -3.01
CA ARG A 69 30.07 -28.67 -3.80
C ARG A 69 31.07 -27.77 -3.06
N LEU A 70 30.59 -26.92 -2.16
CA LEU A 70 31.42 -26.06 -1.30
C LEU A 70 31.90 -26.78 -0.03
N GLY A 71 31.61 -28.08 0.14
CA GLY A 71 31.99 -28.86 1.33
C GLY A 71 31.18 -28.53 2.59
N LEU A 72 30.05 -27.81 2.44
CA LEU A 72 29.19 -27.45 3.56
C LEU A 72 28.31 -28.65 3.95
N MET A 73 28.23 -28.93 5.25
CA MET A 73 27.33 -29.95 5.81
C MET A 73 25.90 -29.38 5.95
N PRO A 74 24.86 -30.24 5.92
CA PRO A 74 23.49 -29.81 6.18
C PRO A 74 23.40 -29.06 7.52
N ALA A 75 22.69 -27.94 7.54
CA ALA A 75 22.52 -27.18 8.78
C ALA A 75 21.81 -28.03 9.83
N THR A 76 22.41 -28.17 11.01
CA THR A 76 21.83 -28.89 12.16
C THR A 76 20.78 -28.03 12.85
N ALA A 77 19.78 -28.66 13.49
CA ALA A 77 18.66 -27.96 14.14
C ALA A 77 19.11 -26.86 15.13
N ASP A 78 20.23 -27.08 15.82
CA ASP A 78 20.81 -26.13 16.78
C ASP A 78 21.30 -24.83 16.12
N GLN A 79 21.64 -24.85 14.82
CA GLN A 79 22.16 -23.70 14.08
C GLN A 79 21.07 -22.71 13.64
N PHE A 80 19.80 -23.10 13.71
CA PHE A 80 18.66 -22.22 13.37
C PHE A 80 18.22 -21.31 14.54
N THR A 81 18.93 -21.31 15.67
CA THR A 81 18.48 -20.68 16.93
C THR A 81 18.74 -19.19 17.08
N ALA A 82 19.19 -18.47 16.04
CA ALA A 82 19.43 -17.03 16.15
C ALA A 82 18.98 -16.26 14.91
N TYR A 83 17.68 -16.00 14.81
CA TYR A 83 17.24 -14.72 14.25
C TYR A 83 16.71 -13.89 15.42
N PRO A 84 17.49 -12.93 15.94
CA PRO A 84 16.95 -11.95 16.86
C PRO A 84 15.78 -11.28 16.15
N ASN A 85 14.55 -11.50 16.63
CA ASN A 85 13.41 -10.71 16.20
C ASN A 85 13.65 -9.31 16.78
N PRO A 86 13.98 -8.28 15.97
CA PRO A 86 14.10 -6.93 16.48
C PRO A 86 12.68 -6.42 16.63
N ASP A 87 11.99 -6.91 17.65
CA ASP A 87 10.66 -6.44 18.00
C ASP A 87 10.81 -5.00 18.51
N PRO A 88 10.40 -3.96 17.73
CA PRO A 88 10.70 -2.57 18.06
C PRO A 88 9.91 -2.07 19.29
N LEU A 89 9.06 -2.91 19.87
CA LEU A 89 8.19 -2.60 21.02
C LEU A 89 8.62 -3.24 22.34
N GLN A 90 9.71 -4.02 22.38
CA GLN A 90 10.28 -4.47 23.66
C GLN A 90 11.11 -3.36 24.30
N SER A 91 10.42 -2.39 24.89
CA SER A 91 11.01 -1.55 25.95
C SER A 91 11.36 -2.44 27.14
N PRO A 92 12.57 -2.33 27.72
CA PRO A 92 12.88 -2.99 28.97
C PRO A 92 12.02 -2.38 30.08
N SER A 93 10.92 -3.08 30.40
CA SER A 93 10.22 -2.93 31.67
C SER A 93 11.22 -3.21 32.80
N GLY A 94 11.19 -2.34 33.79
CA GLY A 94 12.26 -2.12 34.74
C GLY A 94 12.71 -3.35 35.52
N ARG A 95 14.00 -3.30 35.87
CA ARG A 95 14.49 -3.71 37.17
C ARG A 95 15.72 -2.87 37.51
#